data_AF-A0A0K0DNV4-F1
#
_entry.id   AF-A0A0K0DNV4-F1
#
_cell.length_a   1.000
_cell.length_b   1.000
_cell.length_c   1.000
_cell.angle_alpha   90.00
_cell.angle_beta   90.00
_cell.angle_gamma   90.00
#
_symmetry.space_group_name_H-M   'P 1'
#
loop_
_entity.id
_entity.type
_entity.pdbx_description
1 polymer ?
#
loop_
_entity_poly.entity_id
_entity_poly.type
_entity_poly.pdbx_seq_one_letter_code
_entity_poly.pdbx_strand_id
1 'polypeptide(L)' 'MRTLEWDNMGMKIDGRQLHHVRFASDIALITPNISQAKRMLADFDKACAEIGLRLNVVKTMCMMRN' A
#
# COMPACT_ATOMS: atom_id res chain seq x y z
N MET A 1 6.29 -2.63 -7.86
CA MET A 1 4.85 -2.87 -7.59
C MET A 1 4.14 -3.70 -8.66
N ARG A 2 4.50 -3.64 -9.96
CA ARG A 2 3.83 -4.46 -11.00
C ARG A 2 3.84 -5.98 -10.73
N THR A 3 4.72 -6.47 -9.85
CA THR A 3 4.82 -7.86 -9.41
C THR A 3 3.98 -8.17 -8.16
N LEU A 4 3.41 -7.17 -7.50
CA LEU A 4 2.52 -7.38 -6.36
C LEU A 4 1.11 -7.60 -6.90
N GLU A 5 0.59 -8.81 -6.75
CA GLU A 5 -0.76 -9.21 -7.19
C GLU A 5 -1.83 -8.58 -6.30
N TRP A 6 -2.08 -7.29 -6.52
CA TRP A 6 -3.03 -6.51 -5.73
C TRP A 6 -4.33 -6.18 -6.47
N ASP A 7 -4.56 -6.74 -7.66
CA ASP A 7 -5.74 -6.45 -8.51
C ASP A 7 -7.08 -6.63 -7.76
N ASN A 8 -7.12 -7.57 -6.80
CA ASN A 8 -8.29 -7.83 -5.95
C ASN A 8 -8.27 -7.11 -4.58
N MET A 9 -7.17 -6.42 -4.26
CA MET A 9 -7.04 -5.58 -3.08
C MET A 9 -7.40 -4.13 -3.47
N GLY A 10 -7.44 -3.16 -2.54
CA GLY A 10 -7.75 -1.77 -2.90
C GLY A 10 -9.22 -1.37 -2.83
N MET A 11 -9.50 -0.13 -3.21
CA MET A 11 -10.84 0.47 -3.12
C MET A 11 -11.28 1.06 -4.46
N LYS A 12 -12.55 0.89 -4.81
CA LYS A 12 -13.15 1.52 -5.98
C LYS A 12 -13.45 2.98 -5.67
N ILE A 13 -12.76 3.88 -6.35
CA ILE A 13 -12.93 5.35 -6.26
C ILE A 13 -13.24 5.84 -7.66
N ASP A 14 -14.38 6.51 -7.83
CA ASP A 14 -14.86 7.05 -9.11
C ASP A 14 -14.78 6.05 -10.29
N GLY A 15 -15.23 4.82 -10.03
CA GLY A 15 -15.27 3.77 -11.05
C GLY A 15 -13.95 3.02 -11.24
N ARG A 16 -12.84 3.47 -10.65
CA ARG A 16 -11.51 2.87 -10.80
C ARG A 16 -11.09 2.15 -9.52
N GLN A 17 -10.52 0.95 -9.66
CA GLN A 17 -9.88 0.25 -8.56
C GLN A 17 -8.52 0.90 -8.27
N LEU A 18 -8.35 1.48 -7.10
CA LEU A 18 -7.09 2.09 -6.66
C LEU A 18 -6.50 1.31 -5.49
N HIS A 19 -5.23 0.92 -5.63
CA HIS A 19 -4.47 0.18 -4.63
C HIS A 19 -3.43 1.06 -3.94
N HIS A 20 -2.86 2.02 -4.68
CA HIS A 20 -1.86 2.93 -4.16
C HIS A 20 -1.82 4.23 -4.96
N VAL A 21 -1.30 5.27 -4.33
CA VAL A 21 -0.87 6.51 -4.97
C VAL A 21 0.56 6.77 -4.51
N ARG A 22 1.45 7.18 -5.42
CA ARG A 22 2.84 7.49 -5.10
C ARG A 22 3.18 8.90 -5.57
N PHE A 23 3.90 9.64 -4.73
CA PHE A 23 4.50 10.92 -5.09
C PHE A 23 5.92 11.00 -4.53
N ALA A 24 6.91 11.23 -5.40
CA ALA A 24 8.32 11.20 -5.05
C ALA A 24 8.72 9.92 -4.25
N SER A 25 9.18 10.10 -3.00
CA SER A 25 9.55 9.03 -2.07
C SER A 25 8.38 8.46 -1.28
N ASP A 26 7.22 9.13 -1.27
CA ASP A 26 6.09 8.79 -0.42
C ASP A 26 5.05 7.97 -1.19
N ILE A 27 4.44 7.03 -0.48
CA ILE A 27 3.41 6.15 -1.03
C ILE A 27 2.28 5.97 -0.03
N ALA A 28 1.05 6.07 -0.51
CA ALA A 28 -0.15 5.75 0.22
C ALA A 28 -0.74 4.46 -0.33
N LEU A 29 -0.97 3.47 0.53
CA LEU A 29 -1.72 2.26 0.20
C LEU A 29 -3.20 2.50 0.54
N ILE A 30 -4.08 2.14 -0.37
CA ILE A 30 -5.54 2.31 -0.21
C ILE A 30 -6.12 0.92 -0.02
N THR A 31 -6.83 0.69 1.09
CA THR A 31 -7.49 -0.60 1.36
C THR A 31 -8.86 -0.38 2.00
N PRO A 32 -9.80 -1.32 1.86
CA PRO A 32 -11.12 -1.24 2.47
C PRO A 32 -11.12 -1.62 3.96
N ASN A 33 -10.08 -2.29 4.47
CA ASN A 33 -9.99 -2.69 5.86
C ASN A 33 -8.53 -2.92 6.34
N ILE A 34 -8.36 -2.95 7.67
CA ILE A 34 -7.07 -3.11 8.34
C ILE A 34 -6.40 -4.45 8.00
N SER A 35 -7.18 -5.53 7.85
CA SER A 35 -6.61 -6.86 7.53
C SER A 35 -5.95 -6.87 6.16
N GLN A 36 -6.57 -6.24 5.15
CA GLN A 36 -5.95 -6.04 3.85
C GLN A 36 -4.79 -5.05 3.91
N ALA A 37 -4.90 -3.98 4.71
CA ALA A 37 -3.81 -3.02 4.91
C ALA A 37 -2.55 -3.71 5.42
N LYS A 38 -2.67 -4.57 6.44
CA LYS A 38 -1.53 -5.32 7.00
C LYS A 38 -0.87 -6.24 5.97
N ARG A 39 -1.67 -6.93 5.14
CA ARG A 39 -1.15 -7.80 4.07
C ARG A 39 -0.41 -7.01 3.02
N MET A 40 -1.04 -5.95 2.49
CA MET A 40 -0.41 -5.08 1.49
C MET A 40 0.86 -4.41 2.02
N LEU A 41 0.87 -3.99 3.30
CA LEU A 41 2.07 -3.41 3.91
C LEU A 41 3.20 -4.43 4.02
N ALA A 42 2.91 -5.68 4.42
CA ALA A 42 3.91 -6.74 4.52
C ALA A 42 4.47 -7.13 3.15
N ASP A 43 3.61 -7.27 2.14
CA ASP A 43 4.02 -7.56 0.76
C ASP A 43 4.90 -6.42 0.21
N PHE A 44 4.54 -5.17 0.53
CA PHE A 44 5.28 -4.00 0.10
C PHE A 44 6.66 -3.91 0.76
N ASP A 45 6.75 -4.12 2.08
CA ASP A 45 8.02 -4.11 2.81
C ASP A 45 8.96 -5.21 2.27
N LYS A 46 8.42 -6.40 2.01
CA LYS A 46 9.17 -7.50 1.40
C LYS A 46 9.72 -7.11 0.02
N ALA A 47 8.89 -6.53 -0.85
CA ALA A 47 9.32 -6.08 -2.17
C ALA A 47 10.35 -4.93 -2.11
N CYS A 48 10.25 -4.04 -1.12
CA CYS A 48 11.28 -3.04 -0.86
C CYS A 48 12.60 -3.68 -0.44
N ALA A 49 12.57 -4.69 0.43
CA ALA A 49 13.75 -5.38 0.91
C ALA A 49 14.54 -6.07 -0.21
N GLU A 50 13.85 -6.61 -1.24
CA GLU A 50 14.47 -7.24 -2.41
C GLU A 50 15.36 -6.27 -3.22
N ILE A 51 15.10 -4.97 -3.16
CA ILE A 51 15.90 -3.91 -3.81
C ILE A 51 16.75 -3.11 -2.82
N GLY A 52 16.92 -3.61 -1.59
CA GLY A 52 17.74 -2.97 -0.55
C GLY A 52 17.09 -1.75 0.12
N LEU A 53 15.78 -1.57 -0.04
CA LEU A 53 15.02 -0.52 0.63
C LEU A 53 14.27 -1.07 1.85
N ARG A 54 13.89 -0.18 2.77
CA ARG A 54 13.06 -0.50 3.92
C ARG A 54 12.03 0.60 4.16
N LEU A 55 10.89 0.24 4.71
CA LEU A 55 9.91 1.23 5.14
C LEU A 55 10.41 2.00 6.36
N ASN A 56 10.14 3.30 6.38
CA ASN A 56 10.35 4.11 7.56
C ASN A 56 9.11 4.03 8.46
N VAL A 57 9.10 3.07 9.38
CA VAL A 57 7.97 2.82 10.29
C VAL A 57 7.60 4.06 11.11
N VAL A 58 8.56 4.92 11.45
CA VAL A 58 8.32 6.15 12.23
C VAL A 58 7.52 7.17 11.43
N LYS A 59 7.67 7.20 10.10
CA LYS A 59 6.95 8.11 9.21
C LYS A 59 5.67 7.49 8.62
N THR A 60 5.51 6.17 8.72
CA THR A 60 4.32 5.48 8.23
C THR A 60 3.13 5.75 9.16
N MET A 61 2.06 6.32 8.62
CA MET A 61 0.82 6.59 9.36
C MET A 61 -0.38 5.92 8.67
N CYS A 62 -1.34 5.46 9.48
CA CYS A 62 -2.62 4.96 8.99
C CYS A 62 -3.68 6.05 9.13
N MET A 63 -4.43 6.30 8.05
CA MET A 63 -5.60 7.18 8.08
C MET A 63 -6.85 6.33 7.93
N MET A 64 -7.81 6.50 8.84
CA MET A 64 -9.09 5.82 8.79
C MET A 64 -10.18 6.83 8.47
N ARG A 65 -11.14 6.42 7.64
CA ARG A 65 -12.36 7.21 7.43
C ARG A 65 -13.26 7.02 8.65
N ASN A 66 -13.82 8.11 9.16
CA ASN A 66 -14.86 8.11 10.20
C ASN A 66 -16.21 7.62 9.64
#